data_AF-A0A815C032-F1
#
_entry.id   AF-A0A815C032-F1
#
_cell.length_a   1.000
_cell.length_b   1.000
_cell.length_c   1.000
_cell.angle_alpha   90.00
_cell.angle_beta   90.00
_cell.angle_gamma   90.00
#
_symmetry.space_group_name_H-M   'P 1'
#
loop_
_entity.id
_entity.type
_entity.pdbx_description
1 polymer ?
#
loop_
_entity_poly.entity_id
_entity_poly.type
_entity_poly.pdbx_seq_one_letter_code
_entity_poly.pdbx_strand_id
1 'polypeptide(L)'
;MDYTKRKLTSIQSSEENSKKSRNQLISSLENLSNDLFYEIYDYLEGLDICVAFSNLNARFQKLLTCSTNRYKIILDYSTTKELFWNYSKKIKQQIYSISFQSPKSSINEFFSIDYSYNNLQSIFIEDIKKDQLISLLNHLRDLPCLYLLNIKSGDSFEDLNEIYQLIFSLPKLKSNKLSLYGDEHTISIPISNNPQLSPITYLQIAHSYTFDELSALLSYTPSLHHLNLSHSNKYDSDIEDISPMNLNELIHLSIFSSDLDFDVFQFFIELIHSNLQILHVNFLKRDIRFLHADRWQKLLLENFSQLEKFSLCYREPGYGDNYPIYDGELNQFVSSFWIQRNLIFDIEIWEYRIYYFVRPFKKRWYDYSIEHSKSAQLTIKYVYCNELPNILLNQIKRVLNFTQIYHLNIEQKISTESLMQIIHLLPDLISLKISALFYYESILQFGDHEFPTTSALEHASNIKYVCLEMTFTMDDISFLMSFCPHMEYLNVECIINMNIRSFLREILNKINQNHHKYLHELCIYIITADDQMIKQLKQMIDDDKLLLNYTIHRQLYNIYLKWK
;
A
#
# COMPACT_ATOMS: atom_id res chain seq x y z
N MET A 1 -56.96 -10.59 -26.00
CA MET A 1 -56.41 -11.34 -27.15
C MET A 1 -56.16 -10.46 -28.37
N ASP A 2 -55.88 -9.15 -28.23
CA ASP A 2 -55.64 -8.26 -29.39
C ASP A 2 -54.54 -7.20 -29.19
N TYR A 3 -53.66 -7.38 -28.20
CA TYR A 3 -52.52 -6.46 -27.96
C TYR A 3 -51.16 -7.02 -28.38
N THR A 4 -51.09 -8.32 -28.72
CA THR A 4 -49.84 -9.00 -29.07
C THR A 4 -49.58 -9.07 -30.57
N LYS A 5 -50.54 -8.72 -31.43
CA LYS A 5 -50.40 -8.80 -32.89
C LYS A 5 -49.92 -7.49 -33.57
N ARG A 6 -50.02 -6.34 -32.91
CA ARG A 6 -49.53 -5.04 -33.44
C ARG A 6 -48.08 -4.71 -33.09
N LYS A 7 -47.44 -5.45 -32.17
CA LYS A 7 -46.03 -5.25 -31.79
C LYS A 7 -45.04 -6.06 -32.63
N LEU A 8 -45.48 -7.09 -33.34
CA LEU A 8 -44.59 -7.95 -34.13
C LEU A 8 -44.37 -7.45 -35.57
N THR A 9 -45.32 -6.69 -36.15
CA THR A 9 -45.14 -6.08 -37.47
C THR A 9 -44.36 -4.76 -37.44
N SER A 10 -44.34 -4.03 -36.32
CA SER A 10 -43.52 -2.80 -36.20
C SER A 10 -42.04 -3.08 -35.89
N ILE A 11 -41.74 -4.23 -35.27
CA ILE A 11 -40.37 -4.62 -34.93
C ILE A 11 -39.63 -5.18 -36.17
N GLN A 12 -40.32 -5.92 -37.04
CA GLN A 12 -39.72 -6.41 -38.29
C GLN A 12 -39.45 -5.28 -39.30
N SER A 13 -40.28 -4.23 -39.36
CA SER A 13 -39.99 -3.05 -40.19
C SER A 13 -38.90 -2.13 -39.62
N SER A 14 -38.66 -2.18 -38.31
CA SER A 14 -37.54 -1.45 -37.67
C SER A 14 -36.22 -2.21 -37.72
N GLU A 15 -36.25 -3.55 -37.81
CA GLU A 15 -35.05 -4.38 -37.93
C GLU A 15 -34.52 -4.45 -39.38
N GLU A 16 -35.38 -4.35 -40.39
CA GLU A 16 -34.93 -4.24 -41.79
C GLU A 16 -34.35 -2.85 -42.11
N ASN A 17 -34.85 -1.79 -41.46
CA ASN A 17 -34.27 -0.45 -41.58
C ASN A 17 -33.01 -0.26 -40.70
N SER A 18 -32.84 -1.02 -39.60
CA SER A 18 -31.63 -0.96 -38.76
C SER A 18 -30.48 -1.85 -39.26
N LYS A 19 -30.76 -2.87 -40.10
CA LYS A 19 -29.72 -3.66 -40.77
C LYS A 19 -29.14 -2.96 -42.01
N LYS A 20 -29.86 -2.01 -42.63
CA LYS A 20 -29.35 -1.22 -43.76
C LYS A 20 -28.48 -0.02 -43.38
N SER A 21 -28.43 0.39 -42.11
CA SER A 21 -27.57 1.51 -41.67
C SER A 21 -26.31 1.09 -40.90
N ARG A 22 -26.09 -0.22 -40.67
CA ARG A 22 -24.99 -0.70 -39.80
C ARG A 22 -23.63 -0.90 -40.47
N ASN A 23 -23.52 -0.65 -41.77
CA ASN A 23 -22.24 -0.64 -42.49
C ASN A 23 -21.91 0.74 -43.08
N GLN A 24 -22.24 1.83 -42.37
CA GLN A 24 -21.44 3.04 -42.57
C GLN A 24 -20.08 2.76 -41.94
N LEU A 25 -19.07 2.53 -42.78
CA LEU A 25 -17.67 2.65 -42.39
C LEU A 25 -17.54 3.96 -41.60
N ILE A 26 -17.26 3.86 -40.30
CA ILE A 26 -16.92 5.02 -39.48
C ILE A 26 -15.59 5.53 -40.05
N SER A 27 -15.67 6.44 -41.02
CA SER A 27 -14.50 6.97 -41.72
C SER A 27 -13.93 8.20 -41.03
N SER A 28 -14.59 8.71 -39.98
CA SER A 28 -14.16 9.88 -39.23
C SER A 28 -14.72 9.88 -37.81
N LEU A 29 -14.01 10.55 -36.89
CA LEU A 29 -14.33 10.64 -35.46
C LEU A 29 -15.72 11.28 -35.23
N GLU A 30 -16.11 12.23 -36.08
CA GLU A 30 -17.38 12.96 -35.99
C GLU A 30 -18.61 12.09 -36.25
N ASN A 31 -18.43 10.87 -36.77
CA ASN A 31 -19.50 9.92 -37.01
C ASN A 31 -19.78 9.00 -35.81
N LEU A 32 -18.96 9.06 -34.76
CA LEU A 32 -19.22 8.34 -33.51
C LEU A 32 -20.52 8.83 -32.86
N SER A 33 -21.22 7.97 -32.12
CA SER A 33 -22.44 8.34 -31.38
C SER A 33 -22.14 9.27 -30.21
N ASN A 34 -23.16 9.97 -29.69
CA ASN A 34 -23.00 10.79 -28.49
C ASN A 34 -22.58 9.95 -27.27
N ASP A 35 -23.13 8.74 -27.16
CA ASP A 35 -22.83 7.81 -26.06
C ASP A 35 -21.33 7.46 -26.01
N LEU A 36 -20.72 7.21 -27.16
CA LEU A 36 -19.29 6.96 -27.24
C LEU A 36 -18.45 8.19 -26.86
N PHE A 37 -18.92 9.41 -27.17
CA PHE A 37 -18.23 10.61 -26.71
C PHE A 37 -18.37 10.84 -25.21
N TYR A 38 -19.51 10.50 -24.60
CA TYR A 38 -19.65 10.52 -23.15
C TYR A 38 -18.70 9.54 -22.48
N GLU A 39 -18.58 8.32 -23.02
CA GLU A 39 -17.61 7.33 -22.54
C GLU A 39 -16.17 7.83 -22.71
N ILE A 40 -15.82 8.43 -23.86
CA ILE A 40 -14.49 9.04 -24.07
C ILE A 40 -14.22 10.14 -23.05
N TYR A 41 -15.20 10.99 -22.75
CA TYR A 41 -15.07 12.09 -21.79
C TYR A 41 -14.79 11.59 -20.37
N ASP A 42 -15.25 10.41 -19.99
CA ASP A 42 -14.94 9.83 -18.67
C ASP A 42 -13.45 9.48 -18.51
N TYR A 43 -12.69 9.38 -19.61
CA TYR A 43 -11.25 9.12 -19.61
C TYR A 43 -10.39 10.38 -19.79
N LEU A 44 -11.00 11.55 -19.97
CA LEU A 44 -10.29 12.81 -20.25
C LEU A 44 -10.50 13.83 -19.13
N GLU A 45 -9.54 14.75 -18.97
CA GLU A 45 -9.67 15.84 -18.01
C GLU A 45 -10.64 16.92 -18.51
N GLY A 46 -11.48 17.44 -17.62
CA GLY A 46 -12.62 18.28 -18.01
C GLY A 46 -12.24 19.56 -18.74
N LEU A 47 -11.08 20.13 -18.41
CA LEU A 47 -10.57 21.33 -19.09
C LEU A 47 -10.07 21.01 -20.49
N ASP A 48 -9.37 19.89 -20.67
CA ASP A 48 -8.90 19.42 -21.98
C ASP A 48 -10.08 19.11 -22.90
N ILE A 49 -11.12 18.48 -22.36
CA ILE A 49 -12.38 18.25 -23.09
C ILE A 49 -12.95 19.59 -23.57
N CYS A 50 -13.01 20.60 -22.69
CA CYS A 50 -13.53 21.90 -23.09
C CYS A 50 -12.66 22.55 -24.17
N VAL A 51 -11.33 22.58 -23.99
CA VAL A 51 -10.39 23.20 -24.94
C VAL A 51 -10.45 22.51 -26.30
N ALA A 52 -10.45 21.18 -26.34
CA ALA A 52 -10.43 20.41 -27.58
C ALA A 52 -11.75 20.47 -28.34
N PHE A 53 -12.90 20.45 -27.64
CA PHE A 53 -14.20 20.25 -28.27
C PHE A 53 -15.06 21.52 -28.39
N SER A 54 -14.74 22.62 -27.69
CA SER A 54 -15.59 23.81 -27.66
C SER A 54 -15.70 24.54 -29.01
N ASN A 55 -14.65 24.43 -29.83
CA ASN A 55 -14.50 25.19 -31.07
C ASN A 55 -14.73 24.34 -32.32
N LEU A 56 -15.19 23.10 -32.16
CA LEU A 56 -15.43 22.19 -33.29
C LEU A 56 -16.73 22.55 -34.03
N ASN A 57 -17.87 22.03 -33.59
CA ASN A 57 -19.16 22.29 -34.22
C ASN A 57 -20.30 22.27 -33.18
N ALA A 58 -21.49 22.64 -33.61
CA ALA A 58 -22.66 22.78 -32.73
C ALA A 58 -23.02 21.48 -31.98
N ARG A 59 -22.75 20.31 -32.57
CA ARG A 59 -22.98 19.02 -31.91
C ARG A 59 -22.09 18.89 -30.68
N PHE A 60 -20.79 19.15 -30.80
CA PHE A 60 -19.85 19.08 -29.68
C PHE A 60 -20.11 20.14 -28.61
N GLN A 61 -20.51 21.35 -29.00
CA GLN A 61 -20.94 22.37 -28.03
C GLN A 61 -22.16 21.93 -27.21
N LYS A 62 -23.11 21.23 -27.84
CA LYS A 62 -24.27 20.63 -27.16
C LYS A 62 -23.88 19.45 -26.27
N LEU A 63 -22.91 18.64 -26.69
CA LEU A 63 -22.36 17.57 -25.86
C LEU A 63 -21.73 18.14 -24.59
N LEU A 64 -20.87 19.16 -24.72
CA LEU A 64 -20.18 19.80 -23.60
C LEU A 64 -21.13 20.37 -22.54
N THR A 65 -22.21 21.00 -22.99
CA THR A 65 -23.20 21.68 -22.13
C THR A 65 -24.32 20.75 -21.66
N CYS A 66 -24.27 19.46 -22.01
CA CYS A 66 -25.26 18.50 -21.57
C CYS A 66 -25.21 18.33 -20.05
N SER A 67 -26.37 18.26 -19.40
CA SER A 67 -26.48 18.17 -17.94
C SER A 67 -26.07 16.80 -17.38
N THR A 68 -26.00 15.78 -18.23
CA THR A 68 -25.53 14.43 -17.84
C THR A 68 -24.03 14.37 -17.67
N ASN A 69 -23.28 15.29 -18.29
CA ASN A 69 -21.84 15.31 -18.19
C ASN A 69 -21.40 15.86 -16.84
N ARG A 70 -20.37 15.24 -16.28
CA ARG A 70 -19.78 15.65 -15.02
C ARG A 70 -18.30 15.83 -15.21
N TYR A 71 -17.80 17.02 -14.92
CA TYR A 71 -16.40 17.35 -15.15
C TYR A 71 -15.62 17.39 -13.84
N LYS A 72 -14.50 16.68 -13.84
CA LYS A 72 -13.38 16.92 -12.94
C LYS A 72 -12.43 17.89 -13.65
N ILE A 73 -12.03 18.95 -12.95
CA ILE A 73 -11.12 19.96 -13.47
C ILE A 73 -9.82 19.87 -12.69
N ILE A 74 -8.70 19.75 -13.40
CA ILE A 74 -7.36 19.92 -12.85
C ILE A 74 -6.81 21.24 -13.37
N LEU A 75 -6.30 22.07 -12.46
CA LEU A 75 -5.67 23.35 -12.73
C LEU A 75 -4.20 23.23 -12.36
N ASP A 76 -3.36 23.07 -13.39
CA ASP A 76 -1.92 22.84 -13.26
C ASP A 76 -1.11 24.08 -13.70
N TYR A 77 0.21 23.96 -13.69
CA TYR A 77 1.15 25.01 -14.10
C TYR A 77 0.93 25.55 -15.53
N SER A 78 0.20 24.82 -16.39
CA SER A 78 -0.15 25.27 -17.74
C SER A 78 -1.43 26.11 -17.77
N THR A 79 -2.26 25.99 -16.73
CA THR A 79 -3.58 26.58 -16.68
C THR A 79 -3.53 28.04 -16.23
N THR A 80 -3.96 28.95 -17.11
CA THR A 80 -4.17 30.36 -16.76
C THR A 80 -5.61 30.59 -16.31
N LYS A 81 -5.80 31.65 -15.52
CA LYS A 81 -7.11 32.16 -15.13
C LYS A 81 -8.04 32.39 -16.31
N GLU A 82 -7.56 33.02 -17.38
CA GLU A 82 -8.36 33.32 -18.58
C GLU A 82 -8.84 32.03 -19.24
N LEU A 83 -7.93 31.04 -19.36
CA LEU A 83 -8.26 29.75 -19.94
C LEU A 83 -9.37 29.07 -19.12
N PHE A 84 -9.20 28.98 -17.81
CA PHE A 84 -10.22 28.39 -16.95
C PHE A 84 -11.56 29.12 -17.06
N TRP A 85 -11.58 30.45 -16.96
CA TRP A 85 -12.81 31.24 -16.99
C TRP A 85 -13.54 31.21 -18.34
N ASN A 86 -12.81 31.12 -19.45
CA ASN A 86 -13.41 31.05 -20.78
C ASN A 86 -14.26 29.78 -20.96
N TYR A 87 -13.85 28.68 -20.33
CA TYR A 87 -14.52 27.39 -20.45
C TYR A 87 -15.45 27.10 -19.28
N SER A 88 -15.03 27.36 -18.05
CA SER A 88 -15.79 27.03 -16.85
C SER A 88 -17.16 27.69 -16.84
N LYS A 89 -17.29 28.95 -17.34
CA LYS A 89 -18.57 29.65 -17.46
C LYS A 89 -19.69 28.85 -18.13
N LYS A 90 -19.35 28.01 -19.11
CA LYS A 90 -20.33 27.20 -19.87
C LYS A 90 -20.67 25.89 -19.19
N ILE A 91 -19.80 25.39 -18.33
CA ILE A 91 -19.90 24.06 -17.71
C ILE A 91 -19.96 24.11 -16.18
N LYS A 92 -20.15 25.30 -15.57
CA LYS A 92 -20.09 25.49 -14.10
C LYS A 92 -20.96 24.51 -13.34
N GLN A 93 -22.17 24.26 -13.84
CA GLN A 93 -23.15 23.37 -13.21
C GLN A 93 -22.75 21.89 -13.34
N GLN A 94 -21.88 21.54 -14.28
CA GLN A 94 -21.40 20.19 -14.52
C GLN A 94 -20.11 19.89 -13.75
N ILE A 95 -19.39 20.92 -13.30
CA ILE A 95 -18.16 20.76 -12.52
C ILE A 95 -18.52 20.24 -11.13
N TYR A 96 -18.02 19.04 -10.80
CA TYR A 96 -18.22 18.44 -9.48
C TYR A 96 -16.92 18.34 -8.67
N SER A 97 -15.76 18.46 -9.30
CA SER A 97 -14.48 18.41 -8.63
C SER A 97 -13.49 19.39 -9.24
N ILE A 98 -12.73 20.08 -8.40
CA ILE A 98 -11.64 20.96 -8.85
C ILE A 98 -10.38 20.61 -8.05
N SER A 99 -9.25 20.50 -8.75
CA SER A 99 -7.93 20.25 -8.18
C SER A 99 -6.96 21.35 -8.58
N PHE A 100 -6.35 22.02 -7.61
CA PHE A 100 -5.32 23.04 -7.80
C PHE A 100 -3.95 22.39 -7.57
N GLN A 101 -3.22 22.14 -8.65
CA GLN A 101 -1.89 21.52 -8.66
C GLN A 101 -0.85 22.55 -9.10
N SER A 102 -0.60 23.54 -8.24
CA SER A 102 0.31 24.67 -8.52
C SER A 102 -0.02 25.40 -9.83
N PRO A 103 -1.22 25.98 -9.97
CA PRO A 103 -1.60 26.68 -11.18
C PRO A 103 -0.73 27.91 -11.45
N LYS A 104 -0.68 28.34 -12.72
CA LYS A 104 0.15 29.49 -13.12
C LYS A 104 -0.29 30.82 -12.50
N SER A 105 -1.60 30.99 -12.32
CA SER A 105 -2.19 32.16 -11.65
C SER A 105 -2.39 31.87 -10.16
N SER A 106 -2.51 32.90 -9.32
CA SER A 106 -2.84 32.67 -7.90
C SER A 106 -4.17 31.92 -7.79
N ILE A 107 -4.23 30.95 -6.88
CA ILE A 107 -5.44 30.22 -6.46
C ILE A 107 -6.62 31.19 -6.32
N ASN A 108 -6.45 32.28 -5.55
CA ASN A 108 -7.48 33.29 -5.32
C ASN A 108 -8.05 33.92 -6.61
N GLU A 109 -7.26 33.99 -7.68
CA GLU A 109 -7.73 34.52 -8.96
C GLU A 109 -8.70 33.58 -9.68
N PHE A 110 -8.66 32.28 -9.37
CA PHE A 110 -9.65 31.31 -9.85
C PHE A 110 -10.91 31.32 -8.98
N PHE A 111 -10.80 31.73 -7.71
CA PHE A 111 -11.88 31.77 -6.74
C PHE A 111 -12.78 33.02 -6.89
N SER A 112 -13.40 33.12 -8.06
CA SER A 112 -14.77 33.63 -8.18
C SER A 112 -15.75 32.45 -8.22
N ILE A 113 -15.48 31.43 -7.38
CA ILE A 113 -16.34 30.27 -7.19
C ILE A 113 -17.35 30.71 -6.14
N ASP A 114 -18.52 31.09 -6.63
CA ASP A 114 -19.69 31.49 -5.85
C ASP A 114 -20.71 30.33 -5.82
N TYR A 115 -21.91 30.62 -5.33
CA TYR A 115 -23.06 29.73 -5.37
C TYR A 115 -23.43 29.19 -6.77
N SER A 116 -22.85 29.72 -7.88
CA SER A 116 -23.06 29.19 -9.23
C SER A 116 -22.39 27.85 -9.50
N TYR A 117 -21.51 27.40 -8.61
CA TYR A 117 -20.92 26.04 -8.61
C TYR A 117 -21.70 25.10 -7.69
N ASN A 118 -23.01 25.07 -7.89
CA ASN A 118 -23.98 24.38 -7.05
C ASN A 118 -23.84 22.84 -7.02
N ASN A 119 -23.09 22.24 -7.95
CA ASN A 119 -22.78 20.79 -7.96
C ASN A 119 -21.34 20.46 -7.53
N LEU A 120 -20.55 21.45 -7.13
CA LEU A 120 -19.18 21.26 -6.69
C LEU A 120 -19.17 20.48 -5.37
N GLN A 121 -18.49 19.34 -5.39
CA GLN A 121 -18.53 18.30 -4.37
C GLN A 121 -17.18 18.11 -3.68
N SER A 122 -16.08 18.26 -4.43
CA SER A 122 -14.73 18.08 -3.93
C SER A 122 -13.76 19.15 -4.40
N ILE A 123 -12.91 19.60 -3.49
CA ILE A 123 -11.84 20.56 -3.77
C ILE A 123 -10.51 19.99 -3.24
N PHE A 124 -9.50 19.97 -4.10
CA PHE A 124 -8.14 19.53 -3.79
C PHE A 124 -7.19 20.69 -4.03
N ILE A 125 -6.31 20.98 -3.08
CA ILE A 125 -5.44 22.14 -3.13
C ILE A 125 -4.04 21.70 -2.74
N GLU A 126 -3.07 21.98 -3.60
CA GLU A 126 -1.65 21.77 -3.34
C GLU A 126 -0.91 23.12 -3.38
N ASP A 127 -0.03 23.31 -2.39
CA ASP A 127 0.90 24.43 -2.27
C ASP A 127 0.22 25.81 -2.16
N ILE A 128 -0.72 25.93 -1.20
CA ILE A 128 -1.45 27.17 -0.92
C ILE A 128 -0.84 27.96 0.25
N LYS A 129 -0.70 29.27 0.09
CA LYS A 129 -0.27 30.16 1.17
C LYS A 129 -1.38 30.41 2.19
N LYS A 130 -1.04 30.75 3.44
CA LYS A 130 -2.00 30.98 4.52
C LYS A 130 -3.11 31.98 4.17
N ASP A 131 -2.76 33.19 3.72
CA ASP A 131 -3.75 34.23 3.40
C ASP A 131 -4.67 33.83 2.24
N GLN A 132 -4.14 33.04 1.29
CA GLN A 132 -4.92 32.52 0.18
C GLN A 132 -5.91 31.46 0.67
N LEU A 133 -5.49 30.59 1.59
CA LEU A 133 -6.36 29.58 2.17
C LEU A 133 -7.50 30.19 2.98
N ILE A 134 -7.23 31.21 3.80
CA ILE A 134 -8.27 31.90 4.58
C ILE A 134 -9.29 32.57 3.65
N SER A 135 -8.81 33.31 2.64
CA SER A 135 -9.69 33.92 1.64
C SER A 135 -10.55 32.87 0.95
N LEU A 136 -9.96 31.76 0.54
CA LEU A 136 -10.65 30.65 -0.09
C LEU A 136 -11.73 30.04 0.81
N LEU A 137 -11.40 29.66 2.04
CA LEU A 137 -12.33 29.00 2.95
C LEU A 137 -13.61 29.82 3.20
N ASN A 138 -13.50 31.15 3.21
CA ASN A 138 -14.65 32.04 3.29
C ASN A 138 -15.63 31.86 2.10
N HIS A 139 -15.12 31.69 0.88
CA HIS A 139 -15.95 31.46 -0.31
C HIS A 139 -16.59 30.05 -0.33
N LEU A 140 -15.94 29.07 0.31
CA LEU A 140 -16.44 27.69 0.31
C LEU A 140 -17.71 27.51 1.14
N ARG A 141 -17.99 28.44 2.06
CA ARG A 141 -19.16 28.39 2.94
C ARG A 141 -20.49 28.38 2.20
N ASP A 142 -20.53 29.03 1.04
CA ASP A 142 -21.73 29.20 0.22
C ASP A 142 -21.98 28.00 -0.72
N LEU A 143 -21.08 27.02 -0.75
CA LEU A 143 -21.20 25.87 -1.65
C LEU A 143 -22.14 24.80 -1.07
N PRO A 144 -23.29 24.54 -1.72
CA PRO A 144 -24.34 23.70 -1.13
C PRO A 144 -24.03 22.20 -1.16
N CYS A 145 -23.03 21.76 -1.92
CA CYS A 145 -22.72 20.35 -2.14
C CYS A 145 -21.29 19.96 -1.75
N LEU A 146 -20.48 20.90 -1.24
CA LEU A 146 -19.08 20.63 -0.90
C LEU A 146 -19.00 19.66 0.28
N TYR A 147 -18.63 18.42 0.02
CA TYR A 147 -18.50 17.38 1.05
C TYR A 147 -17.05 16.95 1.29
N LEU A 148 -16.12 17.23 0.37
CA LEU A 148 -14.70 16.87 0.49
C LEU A 148 -13.80 18.09 0.28
N LEU A 149 -12.89 18.30 1.22
CA LEU A 149 -11.84 19.30 1.15
C LEU A 149 -10.49 18.66 1.49
N ASN A 150 -9.53 18.75 0.57
CA ASN A 150 -8.17 18.29 0.78
C ASN A 150 -7.20 19.44 0.54
N ILE A 151 -6.45 19.81 1.57
CA ILE A 151 -5.49 20.90 1.55
C ILE A 151 -4.12 20.33 1.89
N LYS A 152 -3.15 20.58 1.02
CA LYS A 152 -1.74 20.31 1.22
C LYS A 152 -0.96 21.60 1.02
N SER A 153 -0.08 21.96 1.96
CA SER A 153 0.78 23.13 1.80
C SER A 153 2.17 22.90 2.38
N GLY A 154 3.19 23.35 1.63
CA GLY A 154 4.58 23.43 2.08
C GLY A 154 4.93 24.76 2.74
N ASP A 155 3.98 25.69 2.84
CA ASP A 155 4.19 26.98 3.47
C ASP A 155 4.12 26.86 5.01
N SER A 156 4.73 27.81 5.72
CA SER A 156 4.69 27.83 7.20
C SER A 156 3.38 28.46 7.70
N PHE A 157 2.72 27.79 8.65
CA PHE A 157 1.48 28.26 9.27
C PHE A 157 1.64 28.41 10.78
N GLU A 158 2.01 29.58 11.28
CA GLU A 158 2.26 29.74 12.73
C GLU A 158 1.01 29.52 13.60
N ASP A 159 -0.16 29.94 13.11
CA ASP A 159 -1.46 29.86 13.79
C ASP A 159 -2.52 29.26 12.86
N LEU A 160 -3.17 28.18 13.32
CA LEU A 160 -4.19 27.42 12.59
C LEU A 160 -5.62 27.67 13.09
N ASN A 161 -5.82 28.55 14.08
CA ASN A 161 -7.11 28.79 14.73
C ASN A 161 -8.21 29.18 13.74
N GLU A 162 -7.94 30.21 12.93
CA GLU A 162 -8.89 30.72 11.94
C GLU A 162 -9.19 29.66 10.86
N ILE A 163 -8.19 28.90 10.43
CA ILE A 163 -8.34 27.86 9.41
C ILE A 163 -9.31 26.77 9.87
N TYR A 164 -9.11 26.24 11.08
CA TYR A 164 -9.98 25.20 11.63
C TYR A 164 -11.39 25.72 11.93
N GLN A 165 -11.53 26.94 12.47
CA GLN A 165 -12.84 27.55 12.67
C GLN A 165 -13.63 27.66 11.35
N LEU A 166 -12.97 28.11 10.28
CA LEU A 166 -13.59 28.20 8.97
C LEU A 166 -13.95 26.82 8.41
N ILE A 167 -13.05 25.84 8.51
CA ILE A 167 -13.29 24.45 8.06
C ILE A 167 -14.49 23.84 8.79
N PHE A 168 -14.52 23.92 10.12
CA PHE A 168 -15.61 23.34 10.92
C PHE A 168 -16.95 24.04 10.69
N SER A 169 -16.93 25.29 10.24
CA SER A 169 -18.14 26.03 9.87
C SER A 169 -18.76 25.64 8.52
N LEU A 170 -18.11 24.76 7.74
CA LEU A 170 -18.61 24.32 6.43
C LEU A 170 -19.77 23.32 6.58
N PRO A 171 -21.00 23.67 6.16
CA PRO A 171 -22.23 23.00 6.60
C PRO A 171 -22.47 21.60 6.00
N LYS A 172 -21.71 21.22 4.96
CA LYS A 172 -21.88 19.94 4.24
C LYS A 172 -20.60 19.12 4.19
N LEU A 173 -19.52 19.61 4.81
CA LEU A 173 -18.21 18.98 4.74
C LEU A 173 -18.19 17.68 5.56
N LYS A 174 -18.09 16.54 4.87
CA LYS A 174 -18.02 15.21 5.52
C LYS A 174 -16.58 14.69 5.63
N SER A 175 -15.69 15.11 4.73
CA SER A 175 -14.30 14.67 4.66
C SER A 175 -13.37 15.86 4.59
N ASN A 176 -12.50 15.99 5.57
CA ASN A 176 -11.42 16.97 5.58
C ASN A 176 -10.05 16.30 5.67
N LYS A 177 -9.12 16.76 4.84
CA LYS A 177 -7.70 16.40 4.93
C LYS A 177 -6.88 17.68 4.96
N LEU A 178 -6.10 17.87 6.02
CA LEU A 178 -5.21 19.00 6.17
C LEU A 178 -3.78 18.48 6.40
N SER A 179 -2.90 18.75 5.44
CA SER A 179 -1.48 18.37 5.46
C SER A 179 -0.61 19.61 5.32
N LEU A 180 0.02 20.02 6.42
CA LEU A 180 0.87 21.20 6.47
C LEU A 180 2.28 20.77 6.85
N TYR A 181 3.28 21.27 6.12
CA TYR A 181 4.68 21.05 6.43
C TYR A 181 5.23 22.25 7.22
N GLY A 182 5.92 21.99 8.31
CA GLY A 182 6.49 23.01 9.18
C GLY A 182 6.63 22.49 10.62
N ASP A 183 7.62 22.99 11.35
CA ASP A 183 7.96 22.45 12.67
C ASP A 183 7.14 23.10 13.80
N GLU A 184 6.53 24.27 13.55
CA GLU A 184 5.89 25.07 14.60
C GLU A 184 4.51 25.58 14.20
N HIS A 185 3.48 24.80 14.53
CA HIS A 185 2.09 25.24 14.51
C HIS A 185 1.61 25.48 15.95
N THR A 186 0.71 26.44 16.12
CA THR A 186 -0.02 26.65 17.37
C THR A 186 -1.51 26.57 17.11
N ILE A 187 -2.21 25.91 18.03
CA ILE A 187 -3.66 25.78 18.03
C ILE A 187 -4.13 26.18 19.42
N SER A 188 -5.08 27.09 19.49
CA SER A 188 -5.62 27.66 20.73
C SER A 188 -7.12 27.87 20.58
N ILE A 189 -7.77 26.90 19.92
CA ILE A 189 -9.22 26.90 19.75
C ILE A 189 -9.82 26.44 21.07
N PRO A 190 -10.82 27.15 21.62
CA PRO A 190 -11.48 26.70 22.83
C PRO A 190 -12.25 25.40 22.56
N ILE A 191 -12.34 24.55 23.58
CA ILE A 191 -13.22 23.37 23.56
C ILE A 191 -14.64 23.84 23.23
N SER A 192 -15.25 23.22 22.23
CA SER A 192 -16.57 23.63 21.75
C SER A 192 -17.64 23.31 22.80
N ASN A 193 -18.34 24.34 23.27
CA ASN A 193 -19.59 24.22 24.00
C ASN A 193 -20.82 24.43 23.08
N ASN A 194 -20.60 24.53 21.76
CA ASN A 194 -21.58 25.03 20.80
C ASN A 194 -22.39 23.88 20.14
N PRO A 195 -23.70 24.07 19.89
CA PRO A 195 -24.56 23.05 19.27
C PRO A 195 -24.40 22.96 17.74
N GLN A 196 -23.72 23.90 17.07
CA GLN A 196 -23.41 23.82 15.64
C GLN A 196 -22.13 23.03 15.42
N LEU A 197 -22.24 21.72 15.58
CA LEU A 197 -21.15 20.76 15.43
C LEU A 197 -20.90 20.48 13.94
N SER A 198 -19.63 20.24 13.60
CA SER A 198 -19.23 20.00 12.22
C SER A 198 -19.74 18.64 11.73
N PRO A 199 -20.24 18.52 10.49
CA PRO A 199 -20.73 17.25 9.94
C PRO A 199 -19.62 16.31 9.47
N ILE A 200 -18.36 16.60 9.83
CA ILE A 200 -17.19 15.84 9.42
C ILE A 200 -17.23 14.43 10.02
N THR A 201 -17.20 13.44 9.14
CA THR A 201 -17.13 12.01 9.48
C THR A 201 -15.74 11.43 9.20
N TYR A 202 -14.93 12.09 8.37
CA TYR A 202 -13.53 11.74 8.09
C TYR A 202 -12.65 12.96 8.30
N LEU A 203 -11.66 12.85 9.20
CA LEU A 203 -10.71 13.92 9.50
C LEU A 203 -9.28 13.38 9.40
N GLN A 204 -8.44 14.09 8.66
CA GLN A 204 -7.00 13.86 8.65
C GLN A 204 -6.25 15.12 9.08
N ILE A 205 -5.48 14.98 10.15
CA ILE A 205 -4.60 16.01 10.71
C ILE A 205 -3.17 15.56 10.45
N ALA A 206 -2.46 16.26 9.57
CA ALA A 206 -1.10 15.94 9.17
C ALA A 206 -0.20 17.17 9.31
N HIS A 207 -0.02 17.61 10.56
CA HIS A 207 0.85 18.69 11.02
C HIS A 207 1.09 18.51 12.53
N SER A 208 2.01 19.27 13.13
CA SER A 208 2.25 19.20 14.58
C SER A 208 1.03 19.67 15.40
N TYR A 209 0.77 18.99 16.51
CA TYR A 209 -0.25 19.34 17.51
C TYR A 209 0.20 18.87 18.90
N THR A 210 -0.48 19.34 19.94
CA THR A 210 -0.49 18.75 21.28
C THR A 210 -1.77 17.93 21.52
N PHE A 211 -1.83 17.11 22.56
CA PHE A 211 -3.04 16.37 22.89
C PHE A 211 -4.20 17.27 23.34
N ASP A 212 -3.92 18.38 24.02
CA ASP A 212 -4.93 19.37 24.38
C ASP A 212 -5.53 20.03 23.14
N GLU A 213 -4.67 20.42 22.19
CA GLU A 213 -5.08 20.95 20.91
C GLU A 213 -5.92 19.93 20.13
N LEU A 214 -5.50 18.67 20.11
CA LEU A 214 -6.24 17.59 19.48
C LEU A 214 -7.61 17.38 20.13
N SER A 215 -7.69 17.40 21.47
CA SER A 215 -8.95 17.28 22.22
C SER A 215 -9.90 18.42 21.85
N ALA A 216 -9.38 19.65 21.82
CA ALA A 216 -10.15 20.82 21.42
C ALA A 216 -10.66 20.69 19.98
N LEU A 217 -9.83 20.27 19.02
CA LEU A 217 -10.26 20.06 17.63
C LEU A 217 -11.36 19.00 17.50
N LEU A 218 -11.19 17.86 18.17
CA LEU A 218 -12.13 16.75 18.10
C LEU A 218 -13.48 17.07 18.76
N SER A 219 -13.51 18.01 19.71
CA SER A 219 -14.77 18.51 20.28
C SER A 219 -15.71 19.14 19.25
N TYR A 220 -15.21 19.56 18.08
CA TYR A 220 -16.03 20.10 16.97
C TYR A 220 -16.57 19.01 16.04
N THR A 221 -16.10 17.76 16.13
CA THR A 221 -16.44 16.66 15.22
C THR A 221 -16.97 15.42 15.96
N PRO A 222 -18.15 15.48 16.61
CA PRO A 222 -18.66 14.38 17.42
C PRO A 222 -19.14 13.17 16.59
N SER A 223 -19.49 13.37 15.31
CA SER A 223 -19.88 12.30 14.38
C SER A 223 -18.70 11.69 13.62
N LEU A 224 -17.49 11.81 14.16
CA LEU A 224 -16.28 11.37 13.49
C LEU A 224 -16.21 9.83 13.46
N HIS A 225 -16.16 9.26 12.26
CA HIS A 225 -16.03 7.81 12.04
C HIS A 225 -14.58 7.40 11.74
N HIS A 226 -13.83 8.28 11.08
CA HIS A 226 -12.46 8.04 10.65
C HIS A 226 -11.54 9.18 11.08
N LEU A 227 -10.53 8.86 11.87
CA LEU A 227 -9.49 9.79 12.29
C LEU A 227 -8.13 9.30 11.78
N ASN A 228 -7.44 10.15 11.04
CA ASN A 228 -6.06 9.91 10.62
C ASN A 228 -5.15 11.01 11.16
N LEU A 229 -4.23 10.62 12.01
CA LEU A 229 -3.26 11.46 12.65
C LEU A 229 -1.89 11.18 12.05
N SER A 230 -1.22 12.21 11.54
CA SER A 230 0.15 12.12 11.03
C SER A 230 0.97 13.27 11.61
N HIS A 231 2.24 13.01 11.96
CA HIS A 231 3.20 14.02 12.45
C HIS A 231 2.89 14.62 13.84
N SER A 232 2.62 13.76 14.85
CA SER A 232 2.65 14.15 16.29
C SER A 232 4.10 14.28 16.79
N ASN A 233 4.48 15.03 17.83
CA ASN A 233 3.83 15.92 18.79
C ASN A 233 4.95 16.89 19.25
N LYS A 234 4.61 18.15 19.54
CA LYS A 234 5.45 18.95 20.46
C LYS A 234 5.35 18.27 21.84
N TYR A 235 6.45 18.18 22.59
CA TYR A 235 6.46 17.53 23.91
C TYR A 235 5.38 18.14 24.81
N ASP A 236 4.32 17.39 25.11
CA ASP A 236 3.37 17.75 26.17
C ASP A 236 4.01 17.44 27.51
N SER A 237 4.14 18.44 28.37
CA SER A 237 4.72 18.26 29.70
C SER A 237 3.78 17.54 30.66
N ASP A 238 2.45 17.63 30.46
CA ASP A 238 1.47 17.24 31.48
C ASP A 238 0.23 16.55 30.88
N ILE A 239 0.38 15.27 30.52
CA ILE A 239 -0.68 14.43 29.92
C ILE A 239 -1.83 14.13 30.91
N GLU A 240 -1.59 14.26 32.22
CA GLU A 240 -2.55 13.86 33.26
C GLU A 240 -3.84 14.72 33.30
N ASP A 241 -3.82 15.92 32.73
CA ASP A 241 -4.95 16.86 32.77
C ASP A 241 -5.85 16.82 31.52
N ILE A 242 -5.58 15.94 30.56
CA ILE A 242 -6.35 15.88 29.31
C ILE A 242 -7.77 15.38 29.58
N SER A 243 -8.75 16.16 29.14
CA SER A 243 -10.17 15.79 29.25
C SER A 243 -10.52 14.61 28.32
N PRO A 244 -11.38 13.66 28.77
CA PRO A 244 -11.80 12.52 27.95
C PRO A 244 -12.40 12.94 26.60
N MET A 245 -11.97 12.27 25.53
CA MET A 245 -12.45 12.52 24.17
C MET A 245 -13.62 11.56 23.89
N ASN A 246 -14.84 12.08 23.90
CA ASN A 246 -16.03 11.27 23.66
C ASN A 246 -16.26 11.04 22.15
N LEU A 247 -15.60 10.02 21.58
CA LEU A 247 -15.64 9.67 20.15
C LEU A 247 -16.39 8.36 19.89
N ASN A 248 -17.65 8.28 20.33
CA ASN A 248 -18.44 7.05 20.29
C ASN A 248 -18.66 6.46 18.87
N GLU A 249 -18.68 7.30 17.84
CA GLU A 249 -18.87 6.91 16.44
C GLU A 249 -17.57 6.53 15.74
N LEU A 250 -16.41 6.70 16.39
CA LEU A 250 -15.12 6.43 15.77
C LEU A 250 -14.92 4.92 15.60
N ILE A 251 -14.82 4.50 14.34
CA ILE A 251 -14.61 3.10 13.94
C ILE A 251 -13.21 2.86 13.40
N HIS A 252 -12.50 3.89 12.97
CA HIS A 252 -11.18 3.78 12.36
C HIS A 252 -10.24 4.87 12.86
N LEU A 253 -9.10 4.44 13.39
CA LEU A 253 -8.01 5.28 13.86
C LEU A 253 -6.72 4.86 13.17
N SER A 254 -6.08 5.82 12.50
CA SER A 254 -4.76 5.68 11.93
C SER A 254 -3.83 6.70 12.58
N ILE A 255 -2.69 6.26 13.12
CA ILE A 255 -1.68 7.13 13.74
C ILE A 255 -0.33 6.88 13.09
N PHE A 256 0.28 7.94 12.59
CA PHE A 256 1.66 7.98 12.13
C PHE A 256 2.42 9.02 12.96
N SER A 257 3.39 8.56 13.75
CA SER A 257 4.06 9.39 14.75
C SER A 257 5.57 9.17 14.74
N SER A 258 6.32 10.27 14.82
CA SER A 258 7.77 10.25 15.04
C SER A 258 8.18 10.42 16.49
N ASP A 259 7.31 10.92 17.36
CA ASP A 259 7.70 11.44 18.68
C ASP A 259 6.82 10.96 19.85
N LEU A 260 5.92 10.00 19.61
CA LEU A 260 5.07 9.40 20.63
C LEU A 260 5.72 8.19 21.32
N ASP A 261 5.68 8.17 22.66
CA ASP A 261 6.08 7.02 23.48
C ASP A 261 4.86 6.12 23.78
N PHE A 262 5.09 4.86 24.11
CA PHE A 262 4.04 3.85 24.31
C PHE A 262 3.08 4.25 25.43
N ASP A 263 3.58 4.74 26.56
CA ASP A 263 2.71 5.09 27.71
C ASP A 263 1.76 6.24 27.34
N VAL A 264 2.26 7.21 26.59
CA VAL A 264 1.47 8.35 26.10
C VAL A 264 0.44 7.87 25.07
N PHE A 265 0.85 7.00 24.14
CA PHE A 265 -0.07 6.36 23.21
C PHE A 265 -1.16 5.58 23.95
N GLN A 266 -0.80 4.78 24.94
CA GLN A 266 -1.73 3.99 25.74
C GLN A 266 -2.73 4.90 26.44
N PHE A 267 -2.26 5.96 27.11
CA PHE A 267 -3.13 6.93 27.76
C PHE A 267 -4.09 7.61 26.77
N PHE A 268 -3.60 8.02 25.60
CA PHE A 268 -4.43 8.57 24.54
C PHE A 268 -5.53 7.59 24.09
N ILE A 269 -5.21 6.31 23.93
CA ILE A 269 -6.19 5.28 23.60
C ILE A 269 -7.23 5.12 24.70
N GLU A 270 -6.82 5.13 25.97
CA GLU A 270 -7.72 5.03 27.12
C GLU A 270 -8.69 6.22 27.20
N LEU A 271 -8.27 7.41 26.74
CA LEU A 271 -9.10 8.60 26.64
C LEU A 271 -10.11 8.58 25.48
N ILE A 272 -9.83 7.82 24.43
CA ILE A 272 -10.72 7.67 23.28
C ILE A 272 -11.73 6.57 23.57
N HIS A 273 -12.84 6.95 24.20
CA HIS A 273 -13.99 6.06 24.36
C HIS A 273 -14.67 5.83 22.99
N SER A 274 -14.27 4.76 22.30
CA SER A 274 -14.72 4.47 20.93
C SER A 274 -15.04 2.99 20.69
N ASN A 275 -15.87 2.73 19.66
CA ASN A 275 -16.19 1.39 19.17
C ASN A 275 -15.22 0.98 18.06
N LEU A 276 -13.92 1.14 18.30
CA LEU A 276 -12.92 1.04 17.25
C LEU A 276 -12.89 -0.36 16.60
N GLN A 277 -13.04 -0.40 15.28
CA GLN A 277 -12.97 -1.62 14.46
C GLN A 277 -11.63 -1.76 13.75
N ILE A 278 -10.98 -0.63 13.43
CA ILE A 278 -9.72 -0.60 12.69
C ILE A 278 -8.72 0.30 13.41
N LEU A 279 -7.57 -0.28 13.76
CA LEU A 279 -6.43 0.43 14.32
C LEU A 279 -5.19 0.22 13.46
N HIS A 280 -4.66 1.30 12.90
CA HIS A 280 -3.41 1.32 12.17
C HIS A 280 -2.43 2.26 12.86
N VAL A 281 -1.29 1.74 13.29
CA VAL A 281 -0.27 2.54 13.97
C VAL A 281 1.08 2.38 13.30
N ASN A 282 1.79 3.49 13.15
CA ASN A 282 3.12 3.55 12.57
C ASN A 282 3.99 4.51 13.37
N PHE A 283 5.01 3.96 14.03
CA PHE A 283 5.89 4.69 14.92
C PHE A 283 7.30 4.74 14.37
N LEU A 284 7.89 5.94 14.33
CA LEU A 284 9.28 6.17 13.95
C LEU A 284 10.19 6.47 15.15
N LYS A 285 9.61 6.67 16.35
CA LYS A 285 10.37 6.97 17.58
C LYS A 285 11.03 5.73 18.17
N ARG A 286 12.06 5.96 18.98
CA ARG A 286 12.90 4.99 19.69
C ARG A 286 12.28 4.43 20.98
N ASP A 287 10.96 4.23 21.04
CA ASP A 287 10.36 3.58 22.21
C ASP A 287 10.20 2.08 21.98
N ILE A 288 11.15 1.32 22.50
CA ILE A 288 11.21 -0.14 22.36
C ILE A 288 10.01 -0.85 22.98
N ARG A 289 9.25 -0.17 23.86
CA ARG A 289 8.03 -0.71 24.47
C ARG A 289 6.93 -0.96 23.45
N PHE A 290 6.99 -0.35 22.26
CA PHE A 290 6.12 -0.72 21.13
C PHE A 290 6.35 -2.14 20.60
N LEU A 291 7.47 -2.78 20.95
CA LEU A 291 7.74 -4.17 20.62
C LEU A 291 7.32 -5.16 21.73
N HIS A 292 6.77 -4.68 22.85
CA HIS A 292 6.28 -5.54 23.93
C HIS A 292 4.88 -6.08 23.60
N ALA A 293 4.80 -7.36 23.24
CA ALA A 293 3.56 -7.93 22.74
C ALA A 293 2.50 -8.11 23.85
N ASP A 294 2.93 -8.32 25.10
CA ASP A 294 2.07 -8.41 26.26
C ASP A 294 1.33 -7.08 26.52
N ARG A 295 2.02 -5.95 26.40
CA ARG A 295 1.44 -4.61 26.52
C ARG A 295 0.39 -4.37 25.45
N TRP A 296 0.70 -4.70 24.19
CA TRP A 296 -0.29 -4.63 23.12
C TRP A 296 -1.47 -5.56 23.38
N GLN A 297 -1.24 -6.82 23.74
CA GLN A 297 -2.32 -7.76 24.02
C GLN A 297 -3.25 -7.23 25.13
N LYS A 298 -2.68 -6.70 26.22
CA LYS A 298 -3.44 -6.08 27.31
C LYS A 298 -4.25 -4.88 26.82
N LEU A 299 -3.59 -3.91 26.17
CA LEU A 299 -4.23 -2.71 25.62
C LEU A 299 -5.39 -3.07 24.68
N LEU A 300 -5.18 -4.04 23.78
CA LEU A 300 -6.17 -4.47 22.80
C LEU A 300 -7.37 -5.18 23.43
N LEU A 301 -7.14 -6.01 24.45
CA LEU A 301 -8.20 -6.71 25.17
C LEU A 301 -9.03 -5.77 26.05
N GLU A 302 -8.38 -4.79 26.69
CA GLU A 302 -9.03 -3.86 27.62
C GLU A 302 -9.81 -2.76 26.88
N ASN A 303 -9.31 -2.26 25.76
CA ASN A 303 -9.85 -1.06 25.12
C ASN A 303 -10.58 -1.31 23.79
N PHE A 304 -10.32 -2.42 23.08
CA PHE A 304 -10.85 -2.64 21.72
C PHE A 304 -11.57 -3.98 21.54
N SER A 305 -12.70 -4.12 22.24
CA SER A 305 -13.56 -5.31 22.15
C SER A 305 -14.13 -5.58 20.75
N GLN A 306 -14.28 -4.54 19.92
CA GLN A 306 -14.82 -4.63 18.55
C GLN A 306 -13.76 -4.61 17.44
N LEU A 307 -12.47 -4.70 17.80
CA LEU A 307 -11.38 -4.58 16.83
C LEU A 307 -11.36 -5.74 15.84
N GLU A 308 -11.63 -5.45 14.58
CA GLU A 308 -11.57 -6.39 13.47
C GLU A 308 -10.19 -6.41 12.80
N LYS A 309 -9.56 -5.23 12.69
CA LYS A 309 -8.29 -5.07 11.97
C LYS A 309 -7.30 -4.29 12.83
N PHE A 310 -6.12 -4.87 12.97
CA PHE A 310 -4.99 -4.26 13.64
C PHE A 310 -3.76 -4.31 12.73
N SER A 311 -3.03 -3.21 12.65
CA SER A 311 -1.66 -3.26 12.16
C SER A 311 -0.74 -2.32 12.92
N LEU A 312 0.46 -2.81 13.20
CA LEU A 312 1.58 -2.07 13.76
C LEU A 312 2.71 -2.03 12.75
N CYS A 313 3.33 -0.86 12.60
CA CYS A 313 4.64 -0.67 11.99
C CYS A 313 5.49 0.08 13.00
N TYR A 314 6.63 -0.48 13.39
CA TYR A 314 7.61 0.18 14.24
C TYR A 314 8.93 0.22 13.48
N ARG A 315 9.50 1.41 13.34
CA ARG A 315 10.78 1.63 12.68
C ARG A 315 11.85 1.89 13.72
N GLU A 316 12.81 0.98 13.80
CA GLU A 316 14.04 1.19 14.54
C GLU A 316 15.01 2.05 13.70
N PRO A 317 15.51 3.18 14.22
CA PRO A 317 16.48 4.00 13.51
C PRO A 317 17.82 3.25 13.33
N GLY A 318 18.49 3.53 12.21
CA GLY A 318 19.73 2.87 11.82
C GLY A 318 20.97 3.32 12.60
N TYR A 319 22.13 2.75 12.24
CA TYR A 319 23.43 2.92 12.89
C TYR A 319 23.74 4.35 13.37
N GLY A 320 24.12 4.51 14.65
CA GLY A 320 24.55 5.80 15.19
C GLY A 320 24.80 5.88 16.70
N ASP A 321 24.01 5.19 17.55
CA ASP A 321 24.04 5.40 19.00
C ASP A 321 24.14 4.08 19.80
N ASN A 322 24.54 4.20 21.08
CA ASN A 322 24.35 3.18 22.12
C ASN A 322 22.85 2.96 22.34
N TYR A 323 22.19 2.27 21.41
CA TYR A 323 20.76 2.01 21.50
C TYR A 323 20.46 0.94 22.55
N PRO A 324 19.38 1.09 23.33
CA PRO A 324 18.91 0.03 24.19
C PRO A 324 18.58 -1.18 23.31
N ILE A 325 19.27 -2.29 23.59
CA ILE A 325 18.97 -3.58 22.99
C ILE A 325 17.64 -4.04 23.60
N TYR A 326 16.76 -4.59 22.77
CA TYR A 326 15.56 -5.27 23.27
C TYR A 326 15.94 -6.28 24.36
N ASP A 327 15.36 -6.12 25.53
CA ASP A 327 15.62 -6.95 26.72
C ASP A 327 14.42 -7.84 27.10
N GLY A 328 13.34 -7.81 26.30
CA GLY A 328 12.17 -8.65 26.50
C GLY A 328 12.38 -10.12 26.09
N GLU A 329 11.39 -10.95 26.42
CA GLU A 329 11.38 -12.36 26.02
C GLU A 329 11.33 -12.55 24.50
N LEU A 330 11.96 -13.61 23.99
CA LEU A 330 11.92 -13.95 22.57
C LEU A 330 10.51 -14.38 22.12
N ASN A 331 10.14 -14.03 20.88
CA ASN A 331 8.93 -14.51 20.21
C ASN A 331 7.60 -14.10 20.87
N GLN A 332 7.50 -12.95 21.52
CA GLN A 332 6.26 -12.57 22.23
C GLN A 332 5.00 -12.49 21.33
N PHE A 333 5.17 -12.30 20.02
CA PHE A 333 4.08 -12.24 19.04
C PHE A 333 3.55 -13.61 18.55
N VAL A 334 3.89 -14.72 19.23
CA VAL A 334 3.39 -16.08 18.90
C VAL A 334 2.37 -16.64 19.88
N SER A 335 1.91 -15.83 20.85
CA SER A 335 0.88 -16.25 21.81
C SER A 335 -0.45 -16.63 21.12
N SER A 336 -1.29 -17.40 21.79
CA SER A 336 -2.60 -17.82 21.27
C SER A 336 -3.47 -16.64 20.85
N PHE A 337 -3.32 -15.47 21.50
CA PHE A 337 -4.02 -14.24 21.14
C PHE A 337 -3.71 -13.80 19.70
N TRP A 338 -2.44 -13.73 19.33
CA TRP A 338 -2.00 -13.30 18.00
C TRP A 338 -2.43 -14.29 16.91
N ILE A 339 -2.27 -15.58 17.20
CA ILE A 339 -2.64 -16.68 16.31
C ILE A 339 -4.16 -16.67 16.03
N GLN A 340 -4.99 -16.56 17.08
CA GLN A 340 -6.46 -16.56 16.93
C GLN A 340 -6.97 -15.35 16.14
N ARG A 341 -6.27 -14.20 16.23
CA ARG A 341 -6.57 -13.00 15.43
C ARG A 341 -5.99 -13.05 14.02
N ASN A 342 -5.32 -14.15 13.63
CA ASN A 342 -4.67 -14.31 12.35
C ASN A 342 -3.69 -13.16 12.03
N LEU A 343 -2.98 -12.69 13.07
CA LEU A 343 -1.96 -11.66 12.96
C LEU A 343 -0.58 -12.32 12.92
N ILE A 344 0.29 -11.80 12.06
CA ILE A 344 1.67 -12.26 11.95
C ILE A 344 2.65 -11.14 12.24
N PHE A 345 3.80 -11.56 12.76
CA PHE A 345 4.96 -10.72 12.94
C PHE A 345 5.90 -10.85 11.74
N ASP A 346 6.18 -9.73 11.10
CA ASP A 346 7.12 -9.63 9.97
C ASP A 346 8.18 -8.58 10.27
N ILE A 347 9.38 -8.79 9.76
CA ILE A 347 10.50 -7.87 9.88
C ILE A 347 11.00 -7.54 8.48
N GLU A 348 11.28 -6.27 8.24
CA GLU A 348 11.91 -5.82 7.00
C GLU A 348 13.19 -5.03 7.33
N ILE A 349 14.30 -5.43 6.73
CA ILE A 349 15.55 -4.66 6.73
C ILE A 349 15.59 -3.87 5.42
N TRP A 350 15.67 -2.55 5.55
CA TRP A 350 15.81 -1.64 4.43
C TRP A 350 16.90 -0.60 4.74
N GLU A 351 17.98 -0.67 3.98
CA GLU A 351 19.21 0.08 4.23
C GLU A 351 19.69 -0.16 5.68
N TYR A 352 19.90 0.91 6.43
CA TYR A 352 20.32 0.85 7.82
C TYR A 352 19.16 0.63 8.80
N ARG A 353 17.91 0.52 8.34
CA ARG A 353 16.71 0.56 9.20
C ARG A 353 16.11 -0.83 9.33
N ILE A 354 15.60 -1.12 10.53
CA ILE A 354 14.83 -2.33 10.80
C ILE A 354 13.39 -1.90 11.03
N TYR A 355 12.48 -2.50 10.30
CA TYR A 355 11.04 -2.29 10.43
C TYR A 355 10.42 -3.56 10.98
N TYR A 356 9.63 -3.42 12.03
CA TYR A 356 8.89 -4.49 12.66
C TYR A 356 7.41 -4.27 12.38
N PHE A 357 6.72 -5.31 11.95
CA PHE A 357 5.32 -5.26 11.55
C PHE A 357 4.52 -6.30 12.30
N VAL A 358 3.34 -5.89 12.78
CA VAL A 358 2.26 -6.82 13.09
C VAL A 358 1.14 -6.53 12.11
N ARG A 359 0.74 -7.52 11.31
CA ARG A 359 -0.28 -7.32 10.28
C ARG A 359 -1.12 -8.58 10.06
N PRO A 360 -2.33 -8.44 9.48
CA PRO A 360 -3.14 -9.61 9.12
C PRO A 360 -2.35 -10.55 8.20
N PHE A 361 -2.47 -11.85 8.44
CA PHE A 361 -1.85 -12.86 7.60
C PHE A 361 -2.31 -12.70 6.16
N LYS A 362 -1.36 -12.48 5.27
CA LYS A 362 -1.55 -12.60 3.83
C LYS A 362 -0.89 -13.89 3.39
N LYS A 363 -1.56 -14.64 2.50
CA LYS A 363 -0.98 -15.82 1.86
C LYS A 363 0.38 -15.46 1.29
N ARG A 364 1.42 -16.20 1.69
CA ARG A 364 2.79 -15.98 1.24
C ARG A 364 3.03 -16.66 -0.11
N TRP A 365 4.22 -16.50 -0.66
CA TRP A 365 4.64 -17.05 -1.96
C TRP A 365 4.68 -18.60 -2.00
N TYR A 366 4.50 -19.26 -0.85
CA TYR A 366 4.42 -20.70 -0.72
C TYR A 366 3.00 -21.07 -0.26
N ASP A 367 2.37 -22.02 -0.96
CA ASP A 367 0.95 -22.39 -0.81
C ASP A 367 0.72 -23.48 0.26
N TYR A 368 1.59 -23.55 1.26
CA TYR A 368 1.54 -24.59 2.28
C TYR A 368 0.94 -24.07 3.59
N SER A 369 0.24 -24.96 4.31
CA SER A 369 -0.29 -24.68 5.65
C SER A 369 0.86 -24.48 6.62
N ILE A 370 1.21 -23.22 6.88
CA ILE A 370 2.20 -22.84 7.88
C ILE A 370 1.57 -23.01 9.27
N GLU A 371 2.32 -23.60 10.19
CA GLU A 371 2.01 -23.47 11.62
C GLU A 371 2.13 -21.99 11.99
N HIS A 372 1.04 -21.31 12.38
CA HIS A 372 1.07 -19.88 12.73
C HIS A 372 2.15 -19.53 13.77
N SER A 373 2.48 -20.45 14.68
CA SER A 373 3.57 -20.28 15.65
C SER A 373 4.96 -20.12 15.02
N LYS A 374 5.11 -20.49 13.75
CA LYS A 374 6.32 -20.36 12.94
C LYS A 374 6.16 -19.34 11.82
N SER A 375 5.33 -18.31 12.03
CA SER A 375 5.06 -17.33 10.98
C SER A 375 6.16 -16.28 10.83
N ALA A 376 7.09 -16.07 11.76
CA ALA A 376 8.01 -14.94 11.68
C ALA A 376 8.84 -14.94 10.38
N GLN A 377 8.77 -13.84 9.62
CA GLN A 377 9.52 -13.65 8.37
C GLN A 377 10.47 -12.47 8.47
N LEU A 378 11.69 -12.66 7.99
CA LEU A 378 12.65 -11.60 7.73
C LEU A 378 12.69 -11.32 6.22
N THR A 379 12.50 -10.06 5.84
CA THR A 379 12.64 -9.59 4.47
C THR A 379 13.81 -8.60 4.34
N ILE A 380 14.69 -8.81 3.38
CA ILE A 380 15.84 -7.95 3.10
C ILE A 380 15.59 -7.31 1.73
N LYS A 381 15.29 -6.01 1.69
CA LYS A 381 14.86 -5.33 0.45
C LYS A 381 15.99 -4.69 -0.33
N TYR A 382 16.76 -3.84 0.34
CA TYR A 382 17.84 -3.08 -0.28
C TYR A 382 18.94 -2.86 0.75
N VAL A 383 20.12 -3.37 0.43
CA VAL A 383 21.39 -3.18 1.15
C VAL A 383 22.36 -2.68 0.11
N TYR A 384 23.06 -1.57 0.36
CA TYR A 384 23.96 -1.03 -0.66
C TYR A 384 25.02 -2.09 -0.99
N CYS A 385 25.23 -2.37 -2.27
CA CYS A 385 26.15 -3.43 -2.73
C CYS A 385 27.61 -3.24 -2.26
N ASN A 386 27.95 -2.03 -1.78
CA ASN A 386 29.26 -1.66 -1.27
C ASN A 386 29.32 -1.63 0.27
N GLU A 387 28.21 -1.89 0.96
CA GLU A 387 28.20 -1.96 2.42
C GLU A 387 28.87 -3.25 2.87
N LEU A 388 29.72 -3.12 3.89
CA LEU A 388 30.36 -4.24 4.57
C LEU A 388 29.28 -5.24 5.00
N PRO A 389 29.38 -6.54 4.62
CA PRO A 389 28.47 -7.60 5.06
C PRO A 389 28.20 -7.59 6.57
N ASN A 390 29.17 -7.10 7.35
CA ASN A 390 29.06 -6.91 8.79
C ASN A 390 27.86 -6.07 9.24
N ILE A 391 27.45 -5.04 8.50
CA ILE A 391 26.32 -4.17 8.87
C ILE A 391 25.02 -4.98 8.86
N LEU A 392 24.76 -5.68 7.74
CA LEU A 392 23.58 -6.53 7.59
C LEU A 392 23.58 -7.65 8.64
N LEU A 393 24.71 -8.33 8.84
CA LEU A 393 24.80 -9.40 9.84
C LEU A 393 24.54 -8.89 11.27
N ASN A 394 24.98 -7.68 11.60
CA ASN A 394 24.69 -7.07 12.90
C ASN A 394 23.21 -6.70 13.05
N GLN A 395 22.55 -6.22 12.00
CA GLN A 395 21.10 -6.00 12.01
C GLN A 395 20.34 -7.31 12.20
N ILE A 396 20.75 -8.38 11.52
CA ILE A 396 20.15 -9.71 11.68
C ILE A 396 20.35 -10.22 13.11
N LYS A 397 21.55 -10.07 13.69
CA LYS A 397 21.78 -10.42 15.10
C LYS A 397 20.88 -9.63 16.05
N ARG A 398 20.64 -8.34 15.80
CA ARG A 398 19.69 -7.54 16.59
C ARG A 398 18.26 -8.07 16.47
N VAL A 399 17.83 -8.40 15.26
CA VAL A 399 16.51 -9.03 15.01
C VAL A 399 16.39 -10.35 15.77
N LEU A 400 17.45 -11.16 15.82
CA LEU A 400 17.46 -12.44 16.52
C LEU A 400 17.42 -12.32 18.05
N ASN A 401 17.76 -11.16 18.61
CA ASN A 401 17.51 -10.88 20.03
C ASN A 401 16.01 -10.69 20.32
N PHE A 402 15.18 -10.52 19.29
CA PHE A 402 13.75 -10.28 19.42
C PHE A 402 12.91 -11.52 19.07
N THR A 403 13.24 -12.20 17.96
CA THR A 403 12.43 -13.35 17.49
C THR A 403 13.27 -14.33 16.67
N GLN A 404 12.87 -15.60 16.73
CA GLN A 404 13.30 -16.64 15.79
C GLN A 404 12.70 -16.39 14.41
N ILE A 405 13.48 -16.65 13.37
CA ILE A 405 13.08 -16.45 11.98
C ILE A 405 12.93 -17.80 11.29
N TYR A 406 11.75 -18.04 10.74
CA TYR A 406 11.42 -19.28 10.02
C TYR A 406 11.39 -19.09 8.51
N HIS A 407 11.25 -17.85 8.06
CA HIS A 407 11.10 -17.52 6.66
C HIS A 407 12.01 -16.34 6.29
N LEU A 408 12.83 -16.52 5.27
CA LEU A 408 13.74 -15.49 4.77
C LEU A 408 13.34 -15.12 3.34
N ASN A 409 13.19 -13.83 3.08
CA ASN A 409 12.94 -13.27 1.76
C ASN A 409 14.01 -12.22 1.44
N ILE A 410 14.79 -12.42 0.39
CA ILE A 410 15.85 -11.49 -0.03
C ILE A 410 15.43 -10.93 -1.39
N GLU A 411 14.93 -9.69 -1.43
CA GLU A 411 14.38 -9.03 -2.63
C GLU A 411 15.48 -8.35 -3.47
N GLN A 412 16.73 -8.72 -3.24
CA GLN A 412 17.89 -8.23 -3.98
C GLN A 412 18.83 -9.37 -4.38
N LYS A 413 19.78 -9.06 -5.25
CA LYS A 413 20.88 -9.97 -5.59
C LYS A 413 21.76 -10.21 -4.36
N ILE A 414 22.14 -11.46 -4.13
CA ILE A 414 23.02 -11.83 -3.02
C ILE A 414 24.13 -12.78 -3.48
N SER A 415 25.33 -12.64 -2.92
CA SER A 415 26.41 -13.60 -3.13
C SER A 415 26.14 -14.87 -2.35
N THR A 416 26.66 -16.00 -2.84
CA THR A 416 26.56 -17.29 -2.14
C THR A 416 27.19 -17.20 -0.73
N GLU A 417 28.31 -16.50 -0.58
CA GLU A 417 28.97 -16.28 0.70
C GLU A 417 28.08 -15.51 1.70
N SER A 418 27.52 -14.38 1.28
CA SER A 418 26.62 -13.60 2.16
C SER A 418 25.36 -14.38 2.51
N LEU A 419 24.83 -15.18 1.58
CA LEU A 419 23.70 -16.06 1.88
C LEU A 419 24.06 -17.10 2.94
N MET A 420 25.24 -17.73 2.84
CA MET A 420 25.73 -18.68 3.84
C MET A 420 25.92 -18.02 5.21
N GLN A 421 26.45 -16.79 5.25
CA GLN A 421 26.58 -15.98 6.48
C GLN A 421 25.23 -15.70 7.13
N ILE A 422 24.22 -15.35 6.34
CA ILE A 422 22.87 -15.10 6.85
C ILE A 422 22.28 -16.40 7.40
N ILE A 423 22.34 -17.51 6.65
CA ILE A 423 21.74 -18.79 7.08
C ILE A 423 22.45 -19.38 8.29
N HIS A 424 23.75 -19.16 8.44
CA HIS A 424 24.46 -19.51 9.66
C HIS A 424 23.83 -18.86 10.91
N LEU A 425 23.28 -17.65 10.80
CA LEU A 425 22.60 -16.97 11.90
C LEU A 425 21.15 -17.44 12.11
N LEU A 426 20.56 -18.19 11.18
CA LEU A 426 19.14 -18.56 11.17
C LEU A 426 18.95 -20.09 11.25
N PRO A 427 19.16 -20.72 12.43
CA PRO A 427 19.15 -22.19 12.56
C PRO A 427 17.78 -22.83 12.27
N ASP A 428 16.68 -22.13 12.57
CA ASP A 428 15.31 -22.65 12.47
C ASP A 428 14.63 -22.35 11.13
N LEU A 429 15.40 -21.96 10.10
CA LEU A 429 14.87 -21.51 8.82
C LEU A 429 14.19 -22.65 8.05
N ILE A 430 12.92 -22.46 7.69
CA ILE A 430 12.09 -23.45 6.97
C ILE A 430 11.92 -23.07 5.50
N SER A 431 11.85 -21.77 5.19
CA SER A 431 11.74 -21.31 3.80
C SER A 431 12.73 -20.22 3.44
N LEU A 432 13.20 -20.26 2.21
CA LEU A 432 14.14 -19.32 1.64
C LEU A 432 13.62 -18.80 0.30
N LYS A 433 13.45 -17.49 0.17
CA LYS A 433 13.19 -16.82 -1.09
C LYS A 433 14.31 -15.85 -1.39
N ILE A 434 14.84 -15.94 -2.61
CA ILE A 434 15.94 -15.11 -3.09
C ILE A 434 15.54 -14.53 -4.44
N SER A 435 15.80 -13.24 -4.63
CA SER A 435 15.57 -12.59 -5.91
C SER A 435 16.54 -13.11 -6.96
N ALA A 436 17.85 -13.04 -6.71
CA ALA A 436 18.85 -13.65 -7.58
C ALA A 436 20.15 -13.98 -6.83
N LEU A 437 20.87 -14.98 -7.33
CA LEU A 437 22.23 -15.31 -6.91
C LEU A 437 23.24 -14.69 -7.89
N PHE A 438 24.45 -14.43 -7.39
CA PHE A 438 25.58 -14.19 -8.26
C PHE A 438 26.87 -14.70 -7.62
N TYR A 439 27.76 -15.21 -8.46
CA TYR A 439 29.08 -15.67 -8.06
C TYR A 439 30.05 -14.49 -8.16
N TYR A 440 30.66 -14.13 -7.03
CA TYR A 440 31.87 -13.31 -7.08
C TYR A 440 33.04 -14.24 -7.40
N GLU A 441 33.76 -13.99 -8.50
CA GLU A 441 35.08 -14.59 -8.75
C GLU A 441 36.18 -13.98 -7.86
N SER A 442 35.85 -13.03 -6.96
CA SER A 442 36.84 -12.31 -6.17
C SER A 442 37.37 -13.14 -5.00
N ILE A 443 38.40 -13.91 -5.31
CA ILE A 443 39.64 -13.98 -4.53
C ILE A 443 39.98 -12.56 -4.01
N LEU A 444 40.30 -12.44 -2.71
CA LEU A 444 40.81 -11.26 -1.96
C LEU A 444 39.76 -10.38 -1.28
N GLN A 445 39.54 -10.59 0.03
CA GLN A 445 39.59 -9.57 1.12
C GLN A 445 38.85 -9.94 2.43
N PHE A 446 38.42 -11.18 2.62
CA PHE A 446 38.12 -11.67 3.98
C PHE A 446 39.41 -12.26 4.58
N GLY A 447 40.03 -11.52 5.49
CA GLY A 447 41.22 -12.00 6.20
C GLY A 447 40.88 -13.21 7.07
N ASP A 448 41.71 -14.27 6.98
CA ASP A 448 41.99 -15.39 7.90
C ASP A 448 40.88 -16.00 8.78
N HIS A 449 39.61 -15.66 8.59
CA HIS A 449 38.51 -16.27 9.30
C HIS A 449 38.07 -17.52 8.54
N GLU A 450 38.44 -18.69 9.06
CA GLU A 450 37.84 -19.98 8.70
C GLU A 450 36.31 -19.83 8.80
N PHE A 451 35.65 -19.72 7.65
CA PHE A 451 34.21 -19.61 7.62
C PHE A 451 33.60 -20.94 8.09
N PRO A 452 32.66 -20.96 9.06
CA PRO A 452 32.04 -22.19 9.54
C PRO A 452 31.02 -22.69 8.50
N THR A 453 31.53 -23.14 7.36
CA THR A 453 30.77 -23.73 6.25
C THR A 453 29.93 -24.91 6.70
N THR A 454 30.39 -25.66 7.70
CA THR A 454 29.70 -26.83 8.25
C THR A 454 28.38 -26.48 8.94
N SER A 455 28.35 -25.45 9.79
CA SER A 455 27.12 -25.08 10.52
C SER A 455 26.09 -24.41 9.62
N ALA A 456 26.52 -23.63 8.62
CA ALA A 456 25.61 -23.10 7.61
C ALA A 456 24.91 -24.22 6.82
N LEU A 457 25.64 -25.29 6.47
CA LEU A 457 25.09 -26.47 5.81
C LEU A 457 24.14 -27.26 6.71
N GLU A 458 24.48 -27.39 8.00
CA GLU A 458 23.59 -28.01 9.00
C GLU A 458 22.27 -27.25 9.10
N HIS A 459 22.30 -25.92 9.21
CA HIS A 459 21.09 -25.10 9.26
C HIS A 459 20.31 -25.13 7.94
N ALA A 460 21.00 -25.10 6.80
CA ALA A 460 20.37 -25.17 5.48
C ALA A 460 19.63 -26.50 5.24
N SER A 461 19.98 -27.56 5.98
CA SER A 461 19.26 -28.83 5.96
C SER A 461 17.84 -28.75 6.56
N ASN A 462 17.48 -27.68 7.26
CA ASN A 462 16.12 -27.44 7.77
C ASN A 462 15.21 -26.77 6.71
N ILE A 463 15.79 -26.24 5.63
CA ILE A 463 15.07 -25.48 4.62
C ILE A 463 14.32 -26.44 3.69
N LYS A 464 13.00 -26.34 3.69
CA LYS A 464 12.08 -27.19 2.91
C LYS A 464 11.57 -26.50 1.65
N TYR A 465 11.34 -25.19 1.71
CA TYR A 465 10.73 -24.43 0.62
C TYR A 465 11.70 -23.39 0.10
N VAL A 466 12.11 -23.52 -1.16
CA VAL A 466 13.04 -22.58 -1.80
C VAL A 466 12.37 -21.91 -2.98
N CYS A 467 12.54 -20.59 -3.11
CA CYS A 467 12.10 -19.81 -4.26
C CYS A 467 13.24 -18.96 -4.79
N LEU A 468 13.48 -19.02 -6.10
CA LEU A 468 14.45 -18.19 -6.80
C LEU A 468 13.71 -17.40 -7.90
N GLU A 469 13.57 -16.08 -7.72
CA GLU A 469 12.78 -15.23 -8.63
C GLU A 469 13.48 -14.95 -9.97
N MET A 470 14.80 -14.98 -10.01
CA MET A 470 15.55 -14.76 -11.24
C MET A 470 16.71 -15.73 -11.29
N THR A 471 16.61 -16.71 -12.19
CA THR A 471 17.70 -17.64 -12.47
C THR A 471 18.45 -17.20 -13.72
N PHE A 472 19.75 -16.94 -13.59
CA PHE A 472 20.58 -16.62 -14.75
C PHE A 472 21.27 -17.87 -15.30
N THR A 473 21.59 -18.83 -14.44
CA THR A 473 22.33 -20.04 -14.81
C THR A 473 21.79 -21.29 -14.11
N MET A 474 22.16 -22.46 -14.62
CA MET A 474 21.95 -23.74 -13.92
C MET A 474 22.84 -23.90 -12.69
N ASP A 475 23.89 -23.10 -12.57
CA ASP A 475 24.78 -23.13 -11.41
C ASP A 475 24.05 -22.61 -10.17
N ASP A 476 23.21 -21.58 -10.30
CA ASP A 476 22.37 -21.05 -9.22
C ASP A 476 21.49 -22.14 -8.60
N ILE A 477 20.81 -22.92 -9.45
CA ILE A 477 19.95 -24.02 -9.03
C ILE A 477 20.78 -25.16 -8.44
N SER A 478 21.90 -25.50 -9.09
CA SER A 478 22.79 -26.57 -8.62
C SER A 478 23.34 -26.26 -7.23
N PHE A 479 23.73 -25.01 -6.99
CA PHE A 479 24.15 -24.52 -5.68
C PHE A 479 23.02 -24.67 -4.66
N LEU A 480 21.82 -24.15 -4.92
CA LEU A 480 20.70 -24.24 -3.98
C LEU A 480 20.32 -25.68 -3.65
N MET A 481 20.30 -26.57 -4.65
CA MET A 481 20.06 -27.99 -4.43
C MET A 481 21.14 -28.63 -3.55
N SER A 482 22.41 -28.30 -3.78
CA SER A 482 23.51 -28.81 -2.95
C SER A 482 23.51 -28.23 -1.53
N PHE A 483 23.08 -26.99 -1.40
CA PHE A 483 23.13 -26.22 -0.17
C PHE A 483 21.93 -26.51 0.74
N CYS A 484 20.75 -26.79 0.17
CA CYS A 484 19.52 -27.16 0.88
C CYS A 484 19.17 -28.65 0.63
N PRO A 485 19.88 -29.61 1.25
CA PRO A 485 19.79 -31.03 0.86
C PRO A 485 18.43 -31.69 1.15
N HIS A 486 17.64 -31.14 2.08
CA HIS A 486 16.30 -31.62 2.45
C HIS A 486 15.16 -30.78 1.86
N MET A 487 15.45 -29.97 0.84
CA MET A 487 14.45 -29.19 0.14
C MET A 487 13.34 -30.12 -0.41
N GLU A 488 12.10 -29.78 -0.10
CA GLU A 488 10.88 -30.49 -0.49
C GLU A 488 10.20 -29.85 -1.71
N TYR A 489 10.34 -28.53 -1.82
CA TYR A 489 9.72 -27.69 -2.84
C TYR A 489 10.72 -26.67 -3.40
N LEU A 490 10.81 -26.60 -4.73
CA LEU A 490 11.58 -25.58 -5.44
C LEU A 490 10.66 -24.77 -6.36
N ASN A 491 10.63 -23.45 -6.21
CA ASN A 491 10.02 -22.52 -7.15
C ASN A 491 11.09 -21.72 -7.89
N VAL A 492 10.96 -21.64 -9.20
CA VAL A 492 11.92 -20.97 -10.08
C VAL A 492 11.15 -20.10 -11.07
N GLU A 493 11.51 -18.82 -11.15
CA GLU A 493 11.02 -17.94 -12.21
C GLU A 493 12.04 -17.85 -13.35
N CYS A 494 11.57 -18.21 -14.56
CA CYS A 494 12.39 -18.24 -15.76
C CYS A 494 12.40 -16.88 -16.45
N ILE A 495 13.59 -16.44 -16.88
CA ILE A 495 13.75 -15.20 -17.65
C ILE A 495 13.17 -15.38 -19.06
N ILE A 496 12.61 -14.30 -19.60
CA ILE A 496 12.12 -14.21 -20.98
C ILE A 496 13.24 -14.63 -21.94
N ASN A 497 12.95 -15.58 -22.84
CA ASN A 497 13.84 -16.22 -23.83
C ASN A 497 14.63 -17.46 -23.37
N MET A 498 14.44 -17.95 -22.15
CA MET A 498 15.02 -19.24 -21.76
C MET A 498 14.34 -20.40 -22.51
N ASN A 499 15.13 -21.36 -23.02
CA ASN A 499 14.57 -22.60 -23.57
C ASN A 499 14.10 -23.50 -22.42
N ILE A 500 12.83 -23.33 -22.04
CA ILE A 500 12.19 -24.01 -20.90
C ILE A 500 12.34 -25.53 -20.98
N ARG A 501 12.25 -26.11 -22.19
CA ARG A 501 12.39 -27.56 -22.38
C ARG A 501 13.80 -28.02 -21.99
N SER A 502 14.83 -27.37 -22.52
CA SER A 502 16.22 -27.68 -22.17
C SER A 502 16.50 -27.42 -20.69
N PHE A 503 16.02 -26.31 -20.16
CA PHE A 503 16.19 -25.93 -18.77
C PHE A 503 15.55 -26.94 -17.80
N LEU A 504 14.28 -27.29 -18.01
CA LEU A 504 13.60 -28.29 -17.18
C LEU A 504 14.29 -29.66 -17.28
N ARG A 505 14.72 -30.06 -18.48
CA ARG A 505 15.49 -31.30 -18.67
C ARG A 505 16.76 -31.29 -17.82
N GLU A 506 17.50 -30.19 -17.80
CA GLU A 506 18.72 -30.06 -16.99
C GLU A 506 18.44 -30.10 -15.49
N ILE A 507 17.39 -29.42 -15.02
CA ILE A 507 16.93 -29.50 -13.62
C ILE A 507 16.61 -30.95 -13.23
N LEU A 508 15.78 -31.64 -14.02
CA LEU A 508 15.36 -33.02 -13.72
C LEU A 508 16.53 -34.00 -13.76
N ASN A 509 17.44 -33.84 -14.72
CA ASN A 509 18.67 -34.63 -14.77
C ASN A 509 19.51 -34.43 -13.50
N LYS A 510 19.62 -33.18 -13.02
CA LYS A 510 20.37 -32.88 -11.79
C LYS A 510 19.73 -33.53 -10.56
N ILE A 511 18.39 -33.48 -10.46
CA ILE A 511 17.62 -34.14 -9.40
C ILE A 511 17.89 -35.65 -9.38
N ASN A 512 17.86 -36.28 -10.56
CA ASN A 512 18.12 -37.71 -10.71
C ASN A 512 19.57 -38.10 -10.38
N GLN A 513 20.56 -37.26 -10.74
CA GLN A 513 21.97 -37.52 -10.48
C GLN A 513 22.33 -37.40 -8.99
N ASN A 514 21.75 -36.41 -8.30
CA ASN A 514 22.10 -36.10 -6.92
C ASN A 514 21.25 -36.87 -5.89
N HIS A 515 20.29 -37.69 -6.32
CA HIS A 515 19.37 -38.44 -5.45
C HIS A 515 18.72 -37.55 -4.38
N HIS A 516 18.13 -36.41 -4.78
CA HIS A 516 17.39 -35.55 -3.85
C HIS A 516 16.11 -36.26 -3.37
N LYS A 517 16.23 -37.07 -2.31
CA LYS A 517 15.15 -37.91 -1.76
C LYS A 517 13.94 -37.11 -1.27
N TYR A 518 14.13 -35.83 -0.95
CA TYR A 518 13.12 -35.00 -0.32
C TYR A 518 12.36 -34.12 -1.32
N LEU A 519 13.02 -33.72 -2.42
CA LEU A 519 12.41 -32.85 -3.41
C LEU A 519 11.36 -33.64 -4.19
N HIS A 520 10.10 -33.26 -4.04
CA HIS A 520 8.96 -33.94 -4.66
C HIS A 520 8.04 -32.96 -5.41
N GLU A 521 8.34 -31.66 -5.35
CA GLU A 521 7.59 -30.64 -6.06
C GLU A 521 8.49 -29.54 -6.65
N LEU A 522 8.26 -29.23 -7.92
CA LEU A 522 8.89 -28.16 -8.67
C LEU A 522 7.80 -27.25 -9.26
N CYS A 523 7.93 -25.95 -9.01
CA CYS A 523 7.12 -24.92 -9.64
C CYS A 523 8.01 -24.07 -10.56
N ILE A 524 7.53 -23.81 -11.77
CA ILE A 524 8.21 -22.95 -12.73
C ILE A 524 7.26 -21.85 -13.17
N TYR A 525 7.63 -20.60 -12.92
CA TYR A 525 6.87 -19.44 -13.39
C TYR A 525 7.33 -19.03 -14.79
N ILE A 526 6.37 -18.98 -15.71
CA ILE A 526 6.59 -18.70 -17.14
C ILE A 526 5.40 -17.91 -17.67
N ILE A 527 5.65 -16.65 -18.03
CA ILE A 527 4.63 -15.72 -18.56
C ILE A 527 3.97 -16.26 -19.83
N THR A 528 4.70 -17.02 -20.65
CA THR A 528 4.24 -17.57 -21.93
C THR A 528 3.73 -19.01 -21.83
N ALA A 529 3.53 -19.56 -20.63
CA ALA A 529 3.05 -20.93 -20.48
C ALA A 529 1.61 -21.12 -20.99
N ASP A 530 1.44 -22.08 -21.89
CA ASP A 530 0.16 -22.52 -22.42
C ASP A 530 0.00 -24.05 -22.30
N ASP A 531 -1.18 -24.56 -22.70
CA ASP A 531 -1.46 -25.99 -22.61
C ASP A 531 -0.66 -26.83 -23.62
N GLN A 532 -0.18 -26.21 -24.70
CA GLN A 532 0.70 -26.88 -25.67
C GLN A 532 2.07 -27.14 -25.06
N MET A 533 2.63 -26.16 -24.35
CA MET A 533 3.88 -26.29 -23.60
C MET A 533 3.79 -27.42 -22.57
N ILE A 534 2.69 -27.51 -21.80
CA ILE A 534 2.49 -28.61 -20.85
C ILE A 534 2.53 -29.98 -21.54
N LYS A 535 1.89 -30.13 -22.70
CA LYS A 535 1.94 -31.37 -23.47
C LYS A 535 3.36 -31.71 -23.94
N GLN A 536 4.11 -30.71 -24.40
CA GLN A 536 5.50 -30.88 -24.84
C GLN A 536 6.42 -31.27 -23.67
N LEU A 537 6.22 -30.67 -22.49
CA LEU A 537 6.99 -31.03 -21.29
C LEU A 537 6.65 -32.44 -20.80
N LYS A 538 5.37 -32.83 -20.80
CA LYS A 538 4.96 -34.23 -20.51
C LYS A 538 5.66 -35.21 -21.45
N GLN A 539 5.55 -34.98 -22.75
CA GLN A 539 6.17 -35.83 -23.75
C GLN A 539 7.69 -35.93 -23.54
N MET A 540 8.37 -34.83 -23.26
CA MET A 540 9.80 -34.84 -22.96
C MET A 540 10.12 -35.69 -21.73
N ILE A 541 9.38 -35.52 -20.63
CA ILE A 541 9.61 -36.27 -19.38
C ILE A 541 9.42 -37.78 -19.63
N ASP A 542 8.40 -38.16 -20.41
CA ASP A 542 8.10 -39.55 -20.73
C ASP A 542 9.13 -40.17 -21.69
N ASP A 543 9.47 -39.48 -22.77
CA ASP A 543 10.40 -39.95 -23.81
C ASP A 543 11.82 -40.14 -23.24
N ASP A 544 12.27 -39.19 -22.43
CA ASP A 544 13.60 -39.20 -21.81
C ASP A 544 13.62 -40.00 -20.48
N LYS A 545 12.46 -40.48 -20.00
CA LYS A 545 12.28 -41.18 -18.71
C LYS A 545 12.84 -40.40 -17.51
N LEU A 546 12.57 -39.10 -17.47
CA LEU A 546 13.13 -38.20 -16.44
C LEU A 546 12.46 -38.34 -15.07
N LEU A 547 11.18 -38.69 -15.01
CA LEU A 547 10.45 -38.88 -13.74
C LEU A 547 9.48 -40.06 -13.86
N LEU A 548 9.22 -40.71 -12.73
CA LEU A 548 8.19 -41.75 -12.60
C LEU A 548 7.08 -41.23 -11.68
N ASN A 549 5.83 -41.66 -11.94
CA ASN A 549 4.67 -41.34 -11.10
C ASN A 549 4.47 -39.83 -10.83
N TYR A 550 4.63 -39.00 -11.86
CA TYR A 550 4.50 -37.55 -11.74
C TYR A 550 3.13 -37.04 -12.17
N THR A 551 2.79 -35.84 -11.70
CA THR A 551 1.68 -35.03 -12.21
C THR A 551 2.23 -33.69 -12.64
N ILE A 552 1.73 -33.15 -13.75
CA ILE A 552 2.04 -31.81 -14.20
C ILE A 552 0.76 -31.08 -14.61
N HIS A 553 0.59 -29.89 -14.05
CA HIS A 553 -0.55 -29.03 -14.32
C HIS A 553 -0.14 -27.56 -14.32
N ARG A 554 -0.98 -26.74 -14.95
CA ARG A 554 -0.79 -25.30 -15.06
C ARG A 554 -1.81 -24.57 -14.19
N GLN A 555 -1.37 -23.56 -13.46
CA GLN A 555 -2.25 -22.60 -12.80
C GLN A 555 -1.77 -21.19 -13.13
N LEU A 556 -2.52 -20.49 -13.98
CA LEU A 556 -2.12 -19.22 -14.58
C LEU A 556 -0.77 -19.36 -15.32
N TYR A 557 0.27 -18.70 -14.82
CA TYR A 557 1.64 -18.70 -15.36
C TYR A 557 2.57 -19.70 -14.65
N ASN A 558 2.08 -20.42 -13.65
CA ASN A 558 2.86 -21.41 -12.93
C ASN A 558 2.63 -22.81 -13.51
N ILE A 559 3.72 -23.53 -13.76
CA ILE A 559 3.73 -24.95 -14.08
C ILE A 559 4.17 -25.71 -12.85
N TYR A 560 3.28 -26.53 -12.29
CA TYR A 560 3.57 -27.38 -11.14
C TYR A 560 3.84 -28.80 -11.61
N LEU A 561 4.97 -29.34 -11.16
CA LEU A 561 5.40 -30.72 -11.36
C LEU A 561 5.56 -31.39 -10.00
N LYS A 562 4.75 -32.40 -9.71
CA LYS A 562 4.79 -33.16 -8.44
C LYS A 562 5.07 -34.63 -8.71
N TRP A 563 5.94 -35.26 -7.92
CA TRP A 563 6.24 -36.69 -8.01
C TRP A 563 6.32 -37.33 -6.61
N LYS A 564 6.54 -38.65 -6.56
CA LYS A 564 6.61 -39.42 -5.32
C LYS A 564 8.02 -39.87 -4.99
#